data_AF-A0AAE9I307-F1
#
_entry.id   AF-A0AAE9I307-F1
#
_cell.length_a   1.000
_cell.length_b   1.000
_cell.length_c   1.000
_cell.angle_alpha   90.00
_cell.angle_beta   90.00
_cell.angle_gamma   90.00
#
_symmetry.space_group_name_H-M   'P 1'
#
loop_
_entity.id
_entity.type
_entity.pdbx_description
1 polymer ?
#
loop_
_entity_poly.entity_id
_entity_poly.type
_entity_poly.pdbx_seq_one_letter_code
_entity_poly.pdbx_strand_id
1 'polypeptide(L)'
;MPWSNIERALRMAWTGLLLCHLLALAIQFLLAAANLNEDAGIGYPTYSPVWEAERFQSPEAYFYRRGVTAGYWLFSIAGLWIRQRSPWLNWAWTLPWLGATAIGWFTGDWPVWTPMDY
;
A
#
# COMPACT_ATOMS: atom_id res chain seq x y z
N MET A 1 -11.64 -25.61 19.72
CA MET A 1 -11.04 -25.46 18.36
C MET A 1 -9.53 -25.53 18.49
N PRO A 2 -8.81 -26.24 17.61
CA PRO A 2 -7.35 -26.26 17.66
C PRO A 2 -6.76 -24.91 17.25
N TRP A 3 -5.69 -24.50 17.92
CA TRP A 3 -4.98 -23.23 17.69
C TRP A 3 -4.61 -23.02 16.21
N SER A 4 -4.22 -24.09 15.51
CA SER A 4 -3.87 -24.06 14.09
C SER A 4 -5.00 -23.57 13.19
N ASN A 5 -6.26 -23.87 13.51
CA ASN A 5 -7.42 -23.41 12.74
C ASN A 5 -7.66 -21.91 12.96
N ILE A 6 -7.50 -21.44 14.21
CA ILE A 6 -7.61 -20.03 14.57
C ILE A 6 -6.52 -19.23 13.86
N GLU A 7 -5.27 -19.69 13.95
CA GLU A 7 -4.13 -19.06 13.28
C GLU A 7 -4.32 -19.00 11.77
N ARG A 8 -4.77 -20.09 11.15
CA ARG A 8 -5.03 -20.12 9.71
C ARG A 8 -6.15 -19.15 9.31
N ALA A 9 -7.22 -19.06 10.09
CA ALA A 9 -8.30 -18.10 9.86
C ALA A 9 -7.81 -16.65 9.97
N LEU A 10 -6.99 -16.34 10.98
CA LEU A 10 -6.36 -15.03 11.14
C LEU A 10 -5.45 -14.69 9.96
N ARG A 11 -4.63 -15.64 9.48
CA ARG A 11 -3.78 -15.44 8.30
C ARG A 11 -4.60 -15.16 7.05
N MET A 12 -5.72 -15.87 6.86
CA MET A 12 -6.64 -15.61 5.73
C MET A 12 -7.27 -14.22 5.82
N ALA A 13 -7.79 -13.85 7.00
CA ALA A 13 -8.37 -12.52 7.21
C ALA A 13 -7.34 -11.40 6.95
N TRP A 14 -6.12 -11.57 7.47
CA TRP A 14 -5.04 -10.60 7.28
C TRP A 14 -4.58 -10.51 5.82
N THR A 15 -4.51 -11.65 5.13
CA THR A 15 -4.22 -11.68 3.69
C THR A 15 -5.31 -10.94 2.90
N GLY A 16 -6.58 -11.16 3.22
CA GLY A 16 -7.70 -10.45 2.61
C GLY A 16 -7.59 -8.93 2.79
N LEU A 17 -7.26 -8.48 4.01
CA LEU A 17 -7.04 -7.05 4.29
C LEU A 17 -5.88 -6.47 3.48
N LEU A 18 -4.75 -7.16 3.39
CA LEU A 18 -3.60 -6.74 2.57
C LEU A 18 -3.94 -6.69 1.07
N LEU A 19 -4.73 -7.64 0.57
CA LEU A 19 -5.20 -7.65 -0.82
C LEU A 19 -6.13 -6.47 -1.11
N CYS A 20 -7.02 -6.10 -0.19
CA CYS A 20 -7.84 -4.89 -0.35
C CYS A 20 -6.97 -3.63 -0.46
N HIS A 21 -5.89 -3.52 0.31
CA HIS A 21 -4.95 -2.40 0.21
C HIS A 21 -4.18 -2.40 -1.11
N LEU A 22 -3.75 -3.57 -1.58
CA LEU A 22 -3.12 -3.72 -2.90
C LEU A 22 -4.07 -3.33 -4.03
N LEU A 23 -5.35 -3.71 -3.94
CA LEU A 23 -6.37 -3.32 -4.92
C LEU A 23 -6.58 -1.80 -4.92
N ALA A 24 -6.68 -1.18 -3.75
CA ALA A 24 -6.79 0.28 -3.64
C ALA A 24 -5.58 0.99 -4.25
N LEU A 25 -4.36 0.50 -4.00
CA LEU A 25 -3.14 1.02 -4.63
C LEU A 25 -3.18 0.85 -6.15
N ALA A 26 -3.63 -0.30 -6.66
CA ALA A 26 -3.73 -0.53 -8.10
C ALA A 26 -4.70 0.44 -8.79
N ILE A 27 -5.85 0.74 -8.17
CA ILE A 27 -6.79 1.74 -8.67
C ILE A 27 -6.14 3.12 -8.71
N GLN A 28 -5.42 3.50 -7.66
CA GLN A 28 -4.68 4.77 -7.60
C GLN A 28 -3.60 4.87 -8.68
N PHE A 29 -2.88 3.78 -8.95
CA PHE A 29 -1.92 3.70 -10.06
C PHE A 29 -2.58 3.93 -11.42
N LEU A 30 -3.73 3.29 -11.66
CA LEU A 30 -4.48 3.44 -12.91
C LEU A 30 -5.01 4.88 -13.08
N LEU A 31 -5.48 5.51 -12.00
CA LEU A 31 -5.93 6.91 -12.03
C LEU A 31 -4.77 7.85 -12.33
N ALA A 32 -3.64 7.70 -11.64
CA ALA A 32 -2.46 8.52 -11.92
C ALA A 32 -1.92 8.31 -13.34
N ALA A 33 -1.95 7.07 -13.85
CA ALA A 33 -1.59 6.79 -15.23
C ALA A 33 -2.56 7.43 -16.24
N ALA A 34 -3.87 7.45 -15.93
CA ALA A 34 -4.85 8.15 -16.73
C ALA A 34 -4.60 9.67 -16.75
N ASN A 35 -4.32 10.28 -15.59
CA ASN A 35 -3.98 11.71 -15.51
C ASN A 35 -2.73 12.09 -16.33
N LEU A 36 -1.77 11.18 -16.51
CA LEU A 36 -0.61 11.41 -17.36
C LEU A 36 -0.89 11.25 -18.86
N ASN A 37 -1.87 10.43 -19.22
CA ASN A 37 -2.24 10.13 -20.60
C ASN A 37 -3.40 11.00 -21.13
N GLU A 38 -4.06 11.80 -20.27
CA GLU A 38 -5.04 12.78 -20.71
C GLU A 38 -4.34 13.92 -21.46
N ASP A 39 -4.36 13.83 -22.79
CA ASP A 39 -4.15 15.00 -23.65
C ASP A 39 -5.18 16.08 -23.30
N ALA A 40 -4.76 17.34 -23.29
CA ALA A 40 -5.49 18.53 -22.85
C ALA A 40 -6.86 18.82 -23.53
N GLY A 41 -7.39 17.89 -24.33
CA GLY A 41 -8.60 18.04 -25.14
C GLY A 41 -9.83 17.23 -24.71
N ILE A 42 -9.74 16.33 -23.72
CA ILE A 42 -10.91 15.54 -23.29
C ILE A 42 -11.50 16.15 -22.01
N GLY A 43 -12.62 16.86 -22.17
CA GLY A 43 -13.31 17.64 -21.12
C GLY A 43 -13.99 16.81 -20.03
N TYR A 44 -13.24 15.99 -19.30
CA TYR A 44 -13.64 15.56 -17.96
C TYR A 44 -13.40 16.72 -16.98
N PRO A 45 -14.19 16.83 -15.89
CA PRO A 45 -13.89 17.81 -14.85
C PRO A 45 -12.44 17.62 -14.42
N THR A 46 -11.62 18.65 -14.64
CA THR A 46 -10.20 18.70 -14.30
C THR A 46 -10.07 18.65 -12.79
N TYR A 47 -10.17 17.44 -12.23
CA TYR A 47 -9.68 17.18 -10.90
C TYR A 47 -8.17 17.36 -10.94
N SER A 48 -7.61 18.09 -9.96
CA SER A 48 -6.16 18.16 -9.79
C SER A 48 -5.61 16.73 -9.76
N PRO A 49 -4.51 16.45 -10.50
CA PRO A 49 -3.94 15.12 -10.59
C PRO A 49 -3.82 14.45 -9.23
N VAL A 50 -4.01 13.12 -9.17
CA VAL A 50 -4.02 12.38 -7.90
C VAL A 50 -2.75 12.62 -7.08
N TRP A 51 -1.59 12.77 -7.73
CA TRP A 51 -0.34 13.07 -7.04
C TRP A 51 -0.34 14.46 -6.38
N GLU A 52 -0.89 15.49 -7.03
CA GLU A 52 -1.04 16.83 -6.43
C GLU A 52 -2.03 16.83 -5.27
N ALA A 53 -3.16 16.14 -5.43
CA ALA A 53 -4.15 15.99 -4.36
C ALA A 53 -3.55 15.30 -3.13
N GLU A 54 -2.64 14.36 -3.36
CA GLU A 54 -1.89 13.70 -2.31
C GLU A 54 -0.65 14.48 -1.85
N ARG A 55 -0.33 15.63 -2.47
CA ARG A 55 0.80 16.58 -2.23
C ARG A 55 2.16 16.22 -2.84
N PHE A 56 2.24 15.20 -3.69
CA PHE A 56 3.46 14.80 -4.44
C PHE A 56 3.91 15.87 -5.42
N GLN A 57 5.20 16.22 -5.33
CA GLN A 57 5.86 17.20 -6.20
C GLN A 57 5.92 16.73 -7.65
N SER A 58 5.97 15.41 -7.88
CA SER A 58 6.00 14.81 -9.21
C SER A 58 5.25 13.48 -9.27
N PRO A 59 4.72 13.11 -10.46
CA PRO A 59 4.11 11.80 -10.68
C PRO A 59 5.12 10.65 -10.51
N GLU A 60 6.41 10.89 -10.77
CA GLU A 60 7.47 9.89 -10.57
C GLU A 60 7.65 9.55 -9.10
N ALA A 61 7.70 10.58 -8.23
CA ALA A 61 7.78 10.40 -6.78
C ALA A 61 6.54 9.65 -6.25
N TYR A 62 5.37 9.97 -6.81
CA TYR A 62 4.12 9.27 -6.51
C TYR A 62 4.21 7.78 -6.83
N PHE A 63 4.54 7.43 -8.07
CA PHE A 63 4.60 6.03 -8.50
C PHE A 63 5.69 5.24 -7.78
N TYR A 64 6.86 5.85 -7.57
CA TYR A 64 7.92 5.21 -6.80
C TYR A 64 7.42 4.86 -5.39
N ARG A 65 6.80 5.81 -4.68
CA ARG A 65 6.31 5.58 -3.32
C ARG A 65 5.20 4.53 -3.28
N ARG A 66 4.24 4.60 -4.19
CA ARG A 66 3.15 3.63 -4.30
C ARG A 66 3.68 2.24 -4.65
N GLY A 67 4.72 2.15 -5.48
CA GLY A 67 5.38 0.90 -5.87
C GLY A 67 6.12 0.25 -4.70
N VAL A 68 6.90 1.04 -3.95
CA VAL A 68 7.55 0.60 -2.70
C VAL A 68 6.51 0.09 -1.70
N THR A 69 5.40 0.81 -1.54
CA THR A 69 4.30 0.41 -0.64
C THR A 69 3.68 -0.92 -1.05
N ALA A 70 3.41 -1.10 -2.35
CA ALA A 70 2.92 -2.37 -2.89
C ALA A 70 3.92 -3.52 -2.65
N GLY A 71 5.23 -3.25 -2.79
CA GLY A 71 6.30 -4.18 -2.46
C GLY A 71 6.24 -4.66 -1.01
N TYR A 72 6.06 -3.76 -0.05
CA TYR A 72 5.89 -4.13 1.36
C TYR A 72 4.64 -4.99 1.60
N TRP A 73 3.55 -4.73 0.88
CA TRP A 73 2.30 -5.49 1.05
C TRP A 73 2.44 -6.91 0.50
N LEU A 74 3.04 -7.05 -0.67
CA LEU A 74 3.37 -8.35 -1.26
C LEU A 74 4.35 -9.13 -0.39
N PHE A 75 5.37 -8.46 0.15
CA PHE A 75 6.31 -9.06 1.10
C PHE A 75 5.60 -9.57 2.35
N SER A 76 4.68 -8.77 2.91
CA SER A 76 3.88 -9.15 4.08
C SER A 76 3.01 -10.39 3.80
N ILE A 77 2.34 -10.43 2.64
CA ILE A 77 1.54 -11.59 2.22
C ILE A 77 2.43 -12.83 2.09
N ALA A 78 3.57 -12.73 1.40
CA ALA A 78 4.50 -13.84 1.24
C ALA A 78 4.98 -14.38 2.60
N GLY A 79 5.36 -13.49 3.52
CA GLY A 79 5.82 -13.85 4.86
C GLY A 79 4.80 -14.63 5.68
N LEU A 80 3.51 -14.32 5.54
CA LEU A 80 2.45 -15.02 6.25
C LEU A 80 2.33 -16.48 5.83
N TRP A 81 2.67 -16.83 4.60
CA TRP A 81 2.45 -18.17 4.04
C TRP A 81 3.73 -19.00 3.86
N ILE A 82 4.92 -18.38 3.94
CA ILE A 82 6.19 -19.11 3.96
C ILE A 82 6.26 -20.00 5.21
N ARG A 83 6.78 -21.22 5.03
CA ARG A 83 7.01 -22.14 6.14
C ARG A 83 8.25 -21.71 6.91
N GLN A 84 8.08 -21.29 8.16
CA GLN A 84 9.19 -20.91 9.05
C GLN A 84 9.20 -21.77 10.31
N ARG A 85 10.33 -21.73 11.03
CA ARG A 85 10.53 -22.49 12.27
C ARG A 85 9.63 -22.01 13.41
N SER A 86 9.29 -20.72 13.42
CA SER A 86 8.42 -20.10 14.42
C SER A 86 7.24 -19.42 13.73
N PRO A 87 5.99 -19.65 14.18
CA PRO A 87 4.82 -18.98 13.62
C PRO A 87 4.84 -17.47 13.84
N TRP A 88 5.52 -16.98 14.89
CA TRP A 88 5.67 -15.55 15.16
C TRP A 88 6.47 -14.82 14.09
N LEU A 89 7.42 -15.51 13.46
CA LEU A 89 8.22 -14.91 12.40
C LEU A 89 7.36 -14.63 11.16
N ASN A 90 6.35 -15.46 10.86
CA ASN A 90 5.40 -15.18 9.79
C ASN A 90 4.64 -13.87 10.02
N TRP A 91 4.29 -13.58 11.28
CA TRP A 91 3.63 -12.32 11.66
C TRP A 91 4.58 -11.14 11.69
N ALA A 92 5.86 -11.34 12.03
CA ALA A 92 6.86 -10.26 12.02
C ALA A 92 7.04 -9.62 10.63
N TRP A 93 6.71 -10.34 9.56
CA TRP A 93 6.78 -9.82 8.19
C TRP A 93 5.72 -8.76 7.89
N THR A 94 4.72 -8.60 8.77
CA THR A 94 3.72 -7.53 8.67
C THR A 94 4.16 -6.26 9.40
N LEU A 95 5.30 -6.27 10.12
CA LEU A 95 5.81 -5.10 10.83
C LEU A 95 6.05 -3.88 9.93
N PRO A 96 6.58 -4.01 8.69
CA PRO A 96 6.65 -2.88 7.76
C PRO A 96 5.27 -2.27 7.46
N TRP A 97 4.22 -3.10 7.37
CA TRP A 97 2.84 -2.64 7.23
C TRP A 97 2.34 -1.92 8.46
N LEU A 98 2.49 -2.52 9.62
CA LEU A 98 2.06 -1.90 10.87
C LEU A 98 2.81 -0.59 11.13
N GLY A 99 4.11 -0.55 10.86
CA GLY A 99 4.95 0.64 11.00
C GLY A 99 4.52 1.76 10.07
N ALA A 100 4.41 1.48 8.77
CA ALA A 100 3.96 2.48 7.79
C ALA A 100 2.54 3.00 8.10
N THR A 101 1.62 2.10 8.46
CA THR A 101 0.23 2.45 8.83
C THR A 101 0.17 3.29 10.11
N ALA A 102 0.89 2.87 11.15
CA ALA A 102 0.94 3.61 12.40
C ALA A 102 1.55 5.00 12.20
N ILE A 103 2.69 5.10 11.50
CA ILE A 103 3.33 6.40 11.26
C ILE A 103 2.36 7.33 10.54
N GLY A 104 1.66 6.89 9.49
CA GLY A 104 0.76 7.78 8.75
C GLY A 104 -0.49 8.17 9.53
N TRP A 105 -0.99 7.28 10.39
CA TRP A 105 -2.04 7.64 11.35
C TRP A 105 -1.58 8.69 12.38
N PHE A 106 -0.38 8.55 12.94
CA PHE A 106 0.12 9.48 13.97
C PHE A 106 0.61 10.81 13.41
N THR A 107 1.10 10.83 12.18
CA THR A 107 1.60 12.05 11.53
C THR A 107 0.50 12.81 10.78
N GLY A 108 -0.68 12.23 10.60
CA GLY A 108 -1.74 12.80 9.75
C GLY A 108 -1.41 12.73 8.26
N ASP A 109 -0.21 12.26 7.92
CA ASP A 109 0.31 12.19 6.57
C ASP A 109 0.01 10.84 5.93
N TRP A 110 -1.08 10.16 6.29
CA TRP A 110 -1.41 8.88 5.67
C TRP A 110 -1.72 9.05 4.18
N PRO A 111 -0.96 8.40 3.27
CA PRO A 111 0.13 7.45 3.51
C PRO A 111 1.49 8.16 3.63
N VAL A 112 2.17 7.91 4.77
CA VAL A 112 3.34 8.64 5.30
C VAL A 112 4.06 9.52 4.29
N TRP A 113 3.98 10.83 4.48
CA TRP A 113 4.84 11.81 3.87
C TRP A 113 6.23 11.77 4.50
N THR A 114 7.22 11.40 3.70
CA THR A 114 8.60 11.85 3.93
C THR A 114 8.91 12.74 2.75
N PRO A 115 9.06 14.07 2.92
CA PRO A 115 9.59 14.90 1.86
C PRO A 115 10.97 14.31 1.53
N MET A 116 11.08 13.67 0.37
CA MET A 116 12.38 13.40 -0.19
C MET A 116 12.72 14.66 -0.97
N ASP A 117 13.60 15.47 -0.40
CA ASP A 117 14.26 16.56 -1.12
C ASP A 117 15.03 15.92 -2.28
N TYR A 118 14.45 15.94 -3.47
CA TYR A 118 15.13 15.66 -4.73
C TYR A 118 14.93 16.84 -5.67
#